data_AF-A0AAN6Q246-F1
#
_entry.id   AF-A0AAN6Q246-F1
#
_cell.length_a   1.000
_cell.length_b   1.000
_cell.length_c   1.000
_cell.angle_alpha   90.00
_cell.angle_beta   90.00
_cell.angle_gamma   90.00
#
_symmetry.space_group_name_H-M   'P 1'
#
loop_
_entity.id
_entity.type
_entity.pdbx_description
1 polymer ?
#
loop_
_entity_poly.entity_id
_entity_poly.type
_entity_poly.pdbx_seq_one_letter_code
_entity_poly.pdbx_strand_id
1 'polypeptide(L)'
;MKPATIASTLLLSCCAAAAAVFPSDHDLRIPTSYESAILGRRILALTPLGTISTVFPKDKPSHDDVAAEERRPAGLDGMPYGLMEYISDCEDDNLGNPTILAITIGTTFRNVAAGSNVSLAVQWTPPHPPAKRIESTQTQNKRRSWLSYLLPGLGTNEKHHDATPLPYSAANLPRFSLLGHLEPIEGGDDRQGEVGSRLARCYVATHPDAKYWLPGNHVHEAHFVRLVVEQVYWVGGFGDRAFIGWIPVEEWQNVTREEWQKARLPGEKKGWKEWSVWEDL
;
A
#
# COMPACT_ATOMS: atom_id res chain seq x y z
N MET A 1 -90.33 -4.74 17.15
CA MET A 1 -89.20 -4.65 16.20
C MET A 1 -88.30 -3.49 16.61
N LYS A 2 -87.12 -3.79 17.15
CA LYS A 2 -85.99 -2.86 17.38
C LYS A 2 -84.71 -3.67 17.10
N PRO A 3 -83.77 -3.19 16.27
CA PRO A 3 -82.58 -3.96 15.95
C PRO A 3 -81.51 -3.75 17.04
N ALA A 4 -80.80 -4.83 17.37
CA ALA A 4 -79.61 -4.81 18.21
C ALA A 4 -78.38 -4.64 17.31
N THR A 5 -77.54 -3.65 17.62
CA THR A 5 -76.29 -3.37 16.91
C THR A 5 -75.13 -4.01 17.67
N ILE A 6 -74.43 -4.95 17.02
CA ILE A 6 -73.22 -5.60 17.55
C ILE A 6 -72.02 -4.76 17.08
N ALA A 7 -71.26 -4.21 18.02
CA ALA A 7 -70.01 -3.51 17.75
C ALA A 7 -68.86 -4.53 17.64
N SER A 8 -68.21 -4.58 16.48
CA SER A 8 -66.98 -5.35 16.25
C SER A 8 -65.77 -4.46 16.55
N THR A 9 -65.02 -4.77 17.61
CA THR A 9 -63.71 -4.16 17.89
C THR A 9 -62.63 -4.87 17.08
N LEU A 10 -62.08 -4.19 16.08
CA LEU A 10 -60.83 -4.58 15.40
C LEU A 10 -59.64 -4.18 16.28
N LEU A 11 -58.87 -5.16 16.74
CA LEU A 11 -57.55 -4.96 17.34
C LEU A 11 -56.55 -4.64 16.22
N LEU A 12 -56.15 -3.38 16.12
CA LEU A 12 -55.04 -2.94 15.26
C LEU A 12 -53.71 -3.39 15.91
N SER A 13 -53.11 -4.45 15.37
CA SER A 13 -51.73 -4.83 15.70
C SER A 13 -50.77 -3.80 15.09
N CYS A 14 -50.25 -2.89 15.91
CA CYS A 14 -49.12 -2.05 15.52
C CYS A 14 -47.85 -2.92 15.48
N CYS A 15 -47.51 -3.46 14.31
CA CYS A 15 -46.13 -3.84 14.04
C CYS A 15 -45.31 -2.56 13.96
N ALA A 16 -44.51 -2.29 15.00
CA ALA A 16 -43.45 -1.30 14.94
C ALA A 16 -42.48 -1.72 13.82
N ALA A 17 -42.56 -1.05 12.67
CA ALA A 17 -41.54 -1.13 11.65
C ALA A 17 -40.26 -0.56 12.27
N ALA A 18 -39.32 -1.43 12.61
CA ALA A 18 -37.96 -1.02 12.90
C ALA A 18 -37.47 -0.25 11.67
N ALA A 19 -37.33 1.08 11.80
CA ALA A 19 -36.71 1.89 10.77
C ALA A 19 -35.34 1.29 10.52
N ALA A 20 -35.13 0.76 9.31
CA ALA A 20 -33.81 0.37 8.87
C ALA A 20 -32.93 1.62 9.00
N VAL A 21 -31.97 1.56 9.92
CA VAL A 21 -30.91 2.56 9.99
C VAL A 21 -30.12 2.38 8.72
N PHE A 22 -30.43 3.18 7.70
CA PHE A 22 -29.59 3.28 6.52
C PHE A 22 -28.23 3.79 6.97
N PRO A 23 -27.11 3.12 6.60
CA PRO A 23 -25.79 3.64 6.91
C PRO A 23 -25.67 5.06 6.38
N SER A 24 -25.09 5.94 7.20
CA SER A 24 -24.89 7.34 6.87
C SER A 24 -24.06 7.48 5.59
N ASP A 25 -24.38 8.50 4.79
CA ASP A 25 -23.82 8.87 3.48
C ASP A 25 -22.28 9.07 3.44
N HIS A 26 -21.59 8.89 4.57
CA HIS A 26 -20.14 8.95 4.69
C HIS A 26 -19.41 7.67 4.22
N ASP A 27 -20.09 6.52 4.11
CA ASP A 27 -19.44 5.21 3.86
C ASP A 27 -19.33 4.81 2.36
N LEU A 28 -19.65 5.71 1.44
CA LEU A 28 -19.77 5.41 0.00
C LEU A 28 -18.83 6.22 -0.91
N ARG A 29 -17.97 7.08 -0.36
CA ARG A 29 -17.15 8.00 -1.16
C ARG A 29 -15.77 7.39 -1.51
N ILE A 30 -15.32 7.59 -2.76
CA ILE A 30 -13.95 7.31 -3.18
C ILE A 30 -13.00 8.32 -2.50
N PRO A 31 -11.87 7.89 -1.91
CA PRO A 31 -10.87 8.80 -1.38
C PRO A 31 -10.41 9.84 -2.41
N THR A 32 -10.10 11.04 -1.94
CA THR A 32 -9.45 12.06 -2.76
C THR A 32 -7.99 11.68 -3.03
N SER A 33 -7.36 12.38 -3.97
CA SER A 33 -5.91 12.28 -4.20
C SER A 33 -5.12 12.62 -2.93
N TYR A 34 -5.52 13.65 -2.18
CA TYR A 34 -4.86 14.04 -0.93
C TYR A 34 -5.01 12.98 0.17
N GLU A 35 -6.21 12.42 0.37
CA GLU A 35 -6.41 11.31 1.31
C GLU A 35 -5.57 10.09 0.92
N SER A 36 -5.41 9.84 -0.37
CA SER A 36 -4.53 8.79 -0.88
C SER A 36 -3.05 9.11 -0.66
N ALA A 37 -2.66 10.39 -0.73
CA ALA A 37 -1.32 10.85 -0.40
C ALA A 37 -0.99 10.57 1.08
N ILE A 38 -1.94 10.83 1.99
CA ILE A 38 -1.79 10.51 3.43
C ILE A 38 -1.53 9.01 3.61
N LEU A 39 -2.28 8.14 2.94
CA LEU A 39 -2.07 6.69 2.99
C LEU A 39 -0.71 6.31 2.39
N GLY A 40 -0.29 6.91 1.29
CA GLY A 40 1.03 6.66 0.69
C GLY A 40 2.19 7.08 1.59
N ARG A 41 2.09 8.24 2.24
CA ARG A 41 3.08 8.69 3.24
C ARG A 41 3.14 7.73 4.44
N ARG A 42 1.99 7.21 4.87
CA ARG A 42 1.94 6.19 5.92
C ARG A 42 2.61 4.88 5.50
N ILE A 43 2.38 4.41 4.27
CA ILE A 43 3.05 3.22 3.74
C ILE A 43 4.55 3.46 3.65
N LEU A 44 4.99 4.63 3.16
CA LEU A 44 6.40 4.98 3.07
C LEU A 44 7.10 4.93 4.44
N ALA A 45 6.44 5.44 5.48
CA ALA A 45 6.97 5.43 6.84
C ALA A 45 7.03 4.02 7.48
N LEU A 46 6.21 3.08 7.02
CA LEU A 46 6.10 1.73 7.60
C LEU A 46 6.76 0.63 6.76
N THR A 47 7.11 0.91 5.51
CA THR A 47 7.61 -0.09 4.56
C THR A 47 9.12 0.10 4.36
N PRO A 48 9.97 -0.84 4.79
CA PRO A 48 11.42 -0.65 4.74
C PRO A 48 12.00 -0.88 3.33
N LEU A 49 11.26 -1.53 2.42
CA LEU A 49 11.78 -1.96 1.12
C LEU A 49 10.93 -1.39 -0.02
N GLY A 50 11.58 -1.06 -1.12
CA GLY A 50 10.88 -0.76 -2.37
C GLY A 50 11.71 -1.19 -3.57
N THR A 51 11.08 -1.22 -4.74
CA THR A 51 11.77 -1.56 -5.99
C THR A 51 12.11 -0.28 -6.75
N ILE A 52 13.40 0.02 -6.88
CA ILE A 52 13.87 1.13 -7.70
C ILE A 52 14.07 0.63 -9.13
N SER A 53 13.46 1.33 -10.08
CA SER A 53 13.65 1.13 -11.51
C SER A 53 14.47 2.27 -12.09
N THR A 54 15.51 1.92 -12.83
CA THR A 54 16.41 2.82 -13.57
C THR A 54 16.49 2.38 -15.03
N VAL A 55 17.18 3.14 -15.87
CA VAL A 55 17.43 2.83 -17.26
C VAL A 55 18.94 2.74 -17.48
N PHE A 56 19.38 1.69 -18.18
CA PHE A 56 20.78 1.60 -18.57
C PHE A 56 21.15 2.77 -19.49
N PRO A 57 22.26 3.47 -19.19
CA PRO A 57 22.73 4.57 -20.03
C PRO A 57 23.02 4.05 -21.44
N LYS A 58 22.89 4.92 -22.44
CA LYS A 58 23.34 4.61 -23.80
C LYS A 58 24.85 4.47 -23.81
N ASP A 59 25.37 3.45 -24.50
CA ASP A 59 26.79 3.21 -24.76
C ASP A 59 27.47 4.52 -25.15
N LYS A 60 28.26 5.08 -24.23
CA LYS A 60 29.21 6.14 -24.53
C LYS A 60 30.56 5.46 -24.74
N PRO A 61 31.28 5.73 -25.84
CA PRO A 61 32.65 5.25 -25.97
C PRO A 61 33.54 6.07 -25.05
N SER A 62 33.74 5.63 -23.81
CA SER A 62 34.66 6.31 -22.89
C SER A 62 35.61 5.32 -22.20
N HIS A 63 36.84 5.76 -21.94
CA HIS A 63 37.85 4.90 -21.31
C HIS A 63 37.55 4.55 -19.83
N ASP A 64 36.47 5.12 -19.27
CA ASP A 64 35.99 4.96 -17.88
C ASP A 64 34.62 4.24 -17.84
N ASP A 65 34.41 3.28 -18.74
CA ASP A 65 33.10 2.64 -18.90
C ASP A 65 32.75 1.80 -17.67
N VAL A 66 31.82 2.32 -16.87
CA VAL A 66 31.13 1.63 -15.77
C VAL A 66 30.62 0.23 -16.17
N ALA A 67 30.32 0.02 -17.46
CA ALA A 67 29.94 -1.26 -18.04
C ALA A 67 31.07 -2.32 -18.04
N ALA A 68 32.33 -1.88 -18.19
CA ALA A 68 33.51 -2.75 -18.18
C ALA A 68 33.79 -3.31 -16.78
N GLU A 69 33.50 -2.53 -15.73
CA GLU A 69 33.67 -2.95 -14.33
C GLU A 69 32.64 -4.03 -13.91
N GLU A 70 31.42 -3.96 -14.45
CA GLU A 70 30.33 -4.90 -14.12
C GLU A 70 30.32 -6.19 -14.97
N ARG A 71 31.16 -6.31 -16.00
CA ARG A 71 31.02 -7.34 -17.06
C ARG A 71 29.61 -7.38 -17.64
N ARG A 72 29.07 -6.19 -17.92
CA ARG A 72 27.70 -6.03 -18.43
C ARG A 72 27.55 -6.66 -19.82
N PRO A 73 26.47 -7.44 -20.09
CA PRO A 73 26.16 -7.90 -21.44
C PRO A 73 25.97 -6.74 -22.41
N ALA A 74 26.38 -6.91 -23.68
CA ALA A 74 26.12 -5.93 -24.73
C ALA A 74 24.62 -5.80 -25.02
N GLY A 75 24.19 -4.61 -25.49
CA GLY A 75 22.82 -4.36 -25.96
C GLY A 75 21.81 -4.07 -24.85
N LEU A 76 22.25 -3.58 -23.68
CA LEU A 76 21.36 -3.16 -22.60
C LEU A 76 20.91 -1.69 -22.70
N ASP A 77 21.40 -0.92 -23.68
CA ASP A 77 21.06 0.49 -23.84
C ASP A 77 19.55 0.77 -23.78
N GLY A 78 19.14 1.66 -22.88
CA GLY A 78 17.74 2.04 -22.74
C GLY A 78 16.84 0.96 -22.11
N MET A 79 17.38 -0.20 -21.76
CA MET A 79 16.62 -1.24 -21.06
C MET A 79 16.33 -0.79 -19.61
N PRO A 80 15.11 -1.00 -19.10
CA PRO A 80 14.81 -0.77 -17.71
C PRO A 80 15.47 -1.85 -16.83
N TYR A 81 15.96 -1.44 -15.67
CA TYR A 81 16.52 -2.29 -14.64
C TYR A 81 15.82 -2.00 -13.32
N GLY A 82 15.21 -3.02 -12.72
CA GLY A 82 14.51 -2.92 -11.44
C GLY A 82 15.12 -3.83 -10.38
N LEU A 83 15.47 -3.28 -9.22
CA LEU A 83 15.94 -4.05 -8.06
C LEU A 83 15.35 -3.51 -6.76
N MET A 84 15.24 -4.37 -5.75
CA MET A 84 14.84 -3.99 -4.40
C MET A 84 15.97 -3.21 -3.72
N GLU A 85 15.63 -2.07 -3.12
CA GLU A 85 16.52 -1.23 -2.34
C GLU A 85 15.90 -0.92 -0.96
N TYR A 86 16.76 -0.61 0.01
CA TYR A 86 16.33 -0.16 1.34
C TYR A 86 15.88 1.30 1.26
N ILE A 87 14.75 1.60 1.90
CA ILE A 87 14.17 2.95 1.97
C ILE A 87 13.82 3.30 3.42
N SER A 88 13.78 4.59 3.76
CA SER A 88 13.33 5.08 5.07
C SER A 88 12.81 6.51 5.00
N ASP A 89 11.87 6.87 5.87
CA ASP A 89 11.38 8.25 6.05
C ASP A 89 12.18 8.97 7.16
N CYS A 90 13.42 9.36 6.84
CA CYS A 90 14.38 9.93 7.80
C CYS A 90 14.66 11.42 7.65
N GLU A 91 14.07 12.08 6.65
CA GLU A 91 14.24 13.52 6.47
C GLU A 91 13.28 14.32 7.36
N ASP A 92 13.75 15.45 7.88
CA ASP A 92 13.00 16.28 8.84
C ASP A 92 12.14 17.34 8.13
N ASP A 93 12.33 17.56 6.83
CA ASP A 93 11.60 18.54 6.03
C ASP A 93 10.12 18.15 5.79
N ASN A 94 9.77 16.89 6.09
CA ASN A 94 8.47 16.27 5.87
C ASN A 94 7.96 16.37 4.42
N LEU A 95 8.84 16.58 3.43
CA LEU A 95 8.45 16.64 2.01
C LEU A 95 8.07 15.27 1.43
N GLY A 96 8.32 14.19 2.16
CA GLY A 96 8.02 12.83 1.73
C GLY A 96 9.02 12.30 0.71
N ASN A 97 10.25 12.80 0.74
CA ASN A 97 11.39 12.26 0.02
C ASN A 97 11.97 11.09 0.84
N PRO A 98 11.96 9.84 0.33
CA PRO A 98 12.58 8.75 1.05
C PRO A 98 14.09 8.87 1.03
N THR A 99 14.69 8.63 2.19
CA THR A 99 16.12 8.41 2.37
C THR A 99 16.49 7.02 1.88
N ILE A 100 17.57 6.93 1.09
CA ILE A 100 18.12 5.69 0.55
C ILE A 100 19.61 5.65 0.91
N LEU A 101 20.11 4.46 1.23
CA LEU A 101 21.54 4.21 1.37
C LEU A 101 22.08 3.70 0.03
N ALA A 102 22.70 4.59 -0.74
CA ALA A 102 23.23 4.29 -2.06
C ALA A 102 24.55 3.52 -1.96
N ILE A 103 24.54 2.23 -2.32
CA ILE A 103 25.74 1.39 -2.33
C ILE A 103 26.31 1.36 -3.76
N THR A 104 27.42 2.07 -3.99
CA THR A 104 27.90 2.45 -5.33
C THR A 104 28.27 1.28 -6.23
N ILE A 105 28.50 0.09 -5.66
CA ILE A 105 28.76 -1.14 -6.43
C ILE A 105 27.54 -1.63 -7.22
N GLY A 106 26.32 -1.30 -6.78
CA GLY A 106 25.07 -1.82 -7.33
C GLY A 106 24.61 -1.11 -8.60
N THR A 107 24.12 -1.88 -9.58
CA THR A 107 23.72 -1.39 -10.91
C THR A 107 22.67 -0.26 -10.84
N THR A 108 21.76 -0.29 -9.86
CA THR A 108 20.81 0.81 -9.59
C THR A 108 21.54 2.15 -9.50
N PHE A 109 22.52 2.26 -8.61
CA PHE A 109 23.24 3.50 -8.33
C PHE A 109 24.25 3.84 -9.42
N ARG A 110 24.79 2.84 -10.12
CA ARG A 110 25.62 3.07 -11.31
C ARG A 110 24.83 3.68 -12.46
N ASN A 111 23.58 3.23 -12.69
CA ASN A 111 22.70 3.83 -13.69
C ASN A 111 22.31 5.26 -13.30
N VAL A 112 22.04 5.52 -12.02
CA VAL A 112 21.80 6.88 -11.50
C VAL A 112 23.00 7.78 -11.74
N ALA A 113 24.21 7.33 -11.38
CA ALA A 113 25.44 8.09 -11.62
C ALA A 113 25.68 8.38 -13.11
N ALA A 114 25.20 7.51 -14.00
CA ALA A 114 25.23 7.71 -15.44
C ALA A 114 24.09 8.61 -15.99
N GLY A 115 23.24 9.17 -15.12
CA GLY A 115 22.19 10.12 -15.45
C GLY A 115 20.77 9.53 -15.55
N SER A 116 20.54 8.32 -15.05
CA SER A 116 19.17 7.77 -14.97
C SER A 116 18.39 8.44 -13.84
N ASN A 117 17.22 8.99 -14.19
CA ASN A 117 16.15 9.21 -13.22
C ASN A 117 15.64 7.87 -12.68
N VAL A 118 14.83 7.91 -11.63
CA VAL A 118 14.36 6.73 -10.93
C VAL A 118 12.85 6.70 -10.78
N SER A 119 12.31 5.48 -10.74
CA SER A 119 10.95 5.18 -10.28
C SER A 119 11.03 4.21 -9.11
N LEU A 120 10.61 4.63 -7.92
CA LEU A 120 10.50 3.79 -6.73
C LEU A 120 9.07 3.27 -6.59
N ALA A 121 8.88 1.96 -6.74
CA ALA A 121 7.60 1.30 -6.48
C ALA A 121 7.55 0.76 -5.04
N VAL A 122 6.49 1.08 -4.32
CA VAL A 122 6.26 0.63 -2.94
C VAL A 122 4.87 0.00 -2.85
N GLN A 123 4.78 -1.14 -2.17
CA GLN A 123 3.52 -1.83 -1.92
C GLN A 123 3.31 -2.00 -0.42
N TRP A 124 2.07 -1.83 0.04
CA TRP A 124 1.71 -2.17 1.39
C TRP A 124 1.65 -3.70 1.55
N THR A 125 2.37 -4.23 2.54
CA THR A 125 2.27 -5.63 2.95
C THR A 125 1.89 -5.67 4.43
N PRO A 126 0.65 -6.05 4.78
CA PRO A 126 0.17 -5.95 6.14
C PRO A 126 0.92 -6.92 7.06
N PRO A 127 1.26 -6.51 8.29
CA PRO A 127 1.86 -7.40 9.28
C PRO A 127 0.89 -8.51 9.75
N HIS A 128 -0.41 -8.30 9.55
CA HIS A 128 -1.45 -9.28 9.89
C HIS A 128 -2.26 -9.64 8.64
N PRO A 129 -2.22 -10.90 8.17
CA PRO A 129 -3.05 -11.33 7.05
C PRO A 129 -4.54 -11.26 7.42
N PRO A 130 -5.45 -11.08 6.43
CA PRO A 130 -6.88 -11.00 6.69
C PRO A 130 -7.40 -12.33 7.26
N ALA A 131 -8.32 -12.26 8.22
CA ALA A 131 -8.84 -13.45 8.89
C ALA A 131 -9.68 -14.35 7.95
N LYS A 132 -10.44 -13.74 7.02
CA LYS A 132 -11.23 -14.38 5.96
C LYS A 132 -11.45 -13.37 4.82
N ARG A 133 -11.21 -13.75 3.55
CA ARG A 133 -11.46 -12.85 2.40
C ARG A 133 -12.94 -12.73 2.06
N ILE A 134 -13.64 -13.85 1.88
CA ILE A 134 -15.03 -13.94 1.37
C ILE A 134 -15.68 -15.18 1.97
N GLU A 135 -16.93 -15.08 2.45
CA GLU A 135 -17.83 -16.23 2.42
C GLU A 135 -18.46 -16.27 1.03
N SER A 136 -18.05 -17.22 0.18
CA SER A 136 -18.70 -17.38 -1.11
C SER A 136 -20.10 -17.90 -0.85
N THR A 137 -21.11 -17.02 -0.84
CA THR A 137 -22.49 -17.43 -1.09
C THR A 137 -22.55 -17.86 -2.55
N GLN A 138 -22.10 -19.07 -2.82
CA GLN A 138 -22.44 -19.75 -4.04
C GLN A 138 -23.96 -19.93 -3.97
N THR A 139 -24.68 -19.01 -4.60
CA THR A 139 -26.12 -19.11 -4.82
C THR A 139 -26.33 -20.30 -5.73
N GLN A 140 -26.29 -21.51 -5.17
CA GLN A 140 -26.85 -22.67 -5.82
C GLN A 140 -28.34 -22.37 -5.94
N ASN A 141 -28.75 -21.97 -7.15
CA ASN A 141 -30.13 -22.03 -7.59
C ASN A 141 -30.69 -23.39 -7.16
N LYS A 142 -31.43 -23.41 -6.04
CA LYS A 142 -32.20 -24.58 -5.62
C LYS A 142 -33.23 -24.81 -6.72
N ARG A 143 -32.94 -25.73 -7.64
CA ARG A 143 -33.99 -26.51 -8.28
C ARG A 143 -34.68 -27.25 -7.13
N ARG A 144 -35.75 -26.68 -6.60
CA ARG A 144 -36.65 -27.34 -5.65
C ARG A 144 -37.12 -28.63 -6.33
N SER A 145 -36.57 -29.77 -5.90
CA SER A 145 -37.03 -31.07 -6.36
C SER A 145 -38.46 -31.27 -5.86
N TRP A 146 -39.37 -31.58 -6.77
CA TRP A 146 -40.79 -31.87 -6.50
C TRP A 146 -41.02 -32.89 -5.36
N LEU A 147 -40.05 -33.76 -5.08
CA LEU A 147 -40.11 -34.73 -3.97
C LEU A 147 -40.26 -34.08 -2.58
N SER A 148 -39.83 -32.82 -2.38
CA SER A 148 -40.00 -32.16 -1.08
C SER A 148 -41.46 -31.81 -0.76
N TYR A 149 -42.35 -31.81 -1.76
CA TYR A 149 -43.79 -31.59 -1.55
C TYR A 149 -44.55 -32.88 -1.22
N LEU A 150 -43.94 -34.05 -1.47
CA LEU A 150 -44.63 -35.34 -1.33
C LEU A 150 -44.40 -36.03 0.01
N LEU A 151 -43.36 -35.65 0.77
CA LEU A 151 -43.04 -36.26 2.06
C LEU A 151 -42.55 -35.20 3.07
N PRO A 152 -43.47 -34.52 3.79
CA PRO A 152 -43.09 -33.62 4.87
C PRO A 152 -42.62 -34.45 6.07
N GLY A 153 -41.30 -34.67 6.19
CA GLY A 153 -40.73 -35.42 7.31
C GLY A 153 -39.38 -36.09 7.07
N LEU A 154 -38.90 -36.16 5.82
CA LEU A 154 -37.50 -36.55 5.55
C LEU A 154 -36.61 -35.33 5.74
N GLY A 155 -35.96 -35.28 6.90
CA GLY A 155 -35.13 -34.18 7.38
C GLY A 155 -34.21 -33.60 6.31
N THR A 156 -34.29 -32.28 6.14
CA THR A 156 -33.22 -31.55 5.49
C THR A 156 -32.04 -31.57 6.45
N ASN A 157 -31.03 -32.39 6.15
CA ASN A 157 -29.70 -32.20 6.71
C ASN A 157 -29.31 -30.73 6.44
N GLU A 158 -29.28 -29.91 7.49
CA GLU A 158 -28.68 -28.59 7.43
C GLU A 158 -27.20 -28.78 7.11
N LYS A 159 -26.86 -28.65 5.82
CA LYS A 159 -25.48 -28.55 5.42
C LYS A 159 -25.00 -27.16 5.83
N HIS A 160 -24.18 -27.10 6.87
CA HIS A 160 -23.35 -25.95 7.17
C HIS A 160 -22.67 -25.50 5.87
N HIS A 161 -22.92 -24.25 5.48
CA HIS A 161 -22.21 -23.59 4.38
C HIS A 161 -20.76 -23.35 4.84
N ASP A 162 -19.88 -24.31 4.58
CA ASP A 162 -18.45 -24.13 4.82
C ASP A 162 -17.87 -23.30 3.68
N ALA A 163 -17.94 -21.98 3.85
CA ALA A 163 -17.42 -21.05 2.87
C ALA A 163 -15.88 -21.08 2.92
N THR A 164 -15.25 -21.68 1.91
CA THR A 164 -13.80 -21.73 1.81
C THR A 164 -13.24 -20.30 1.72
N PRO A 165 -12.40 -19.86 2.68
CA PRO A 165 -11.78 -18.54 2.62
C PRO A 165 -10.90 -18.46 1.38
N LEU A 166 -11.12 -17.46 0.53
CA LEU A 166 -10.20 -17.16 -0.56
C LEU A 166 -8.83 -16.73 0.01
N PRO A 167 -7.71 -17.03 -0.70
CA PRO A 167 -6.35 -16.75 -0.22
C PRO A 167 -6.07 -15.23 -0.08
N TYR A 168 -4.86 -14.81 0.31
CA TYR A 168 -4.42 -13.40 0.32
C TYR A 168 -4.21 -12.84 -1.11
N SER A 169 -4.48 -11.55 -1.36
CA SER A 169 -4.17 -10.87 -2.64
C SER A 169 -3.44 -9.57 -2.39
N ALA A 170 -2.12 -9.58 -2.60
CA ALA A 170 -1.31 -8.37 -2.60
C ALA A 170 -1.85 -7.30 -3.55
N ALA A 171 -2.46 -7.70 -4.67
CA ALA A 171 -3.00 -6.76 -5.65
C ALA A 171 -4.24 -5.99 -5.16
N ASN A 172 -4.88 -6.43 -4.07
CA ASN A 172 -5.99 -5.74 -3.44
C ASN A 172 -5.52 -4.65 -2.45
N LEU A 173 -4.22 -4.58 -2.16
CA LEU A 173 -3.68 -3.62 -1.22
C LEU A 173 -3.13 -2.39 -1.94
N PRO A 174 -3.05 -1.25 -1.21
CA PRO A 174 -2.50 -0.05 -1.78
C PRO A 174 -1.04 -0.21 -2.22
N ARG A 175 -0.72 0.40 -3.36
CA ARG A 175 0.63 0.49 -3.90
C ARG A 175 0.79 1.77 -4.69
N PHE A 176 2.01 2.28 -4.77
CA PHE A 176 2.30 3.52 -5.47
C PHE A 176 3.70 3.52 -6.07
N SER A 177 3.93 4.47 -6.97
CA SER A 177 5.20 4.75 -7.58
C SER A 177 5.55 6.22 -7.36
N LEU A 178 6.76 6.47 -6.85
CA LEU A 178 7.37 7.79 -6.75
C LEU A 178 8.39 7.91 -7.89
N LEU A 179 8.26 8.93 -8.73
CA LEU A 179 9.19 9.18 -9.82
C LEU A 179 9.93 10.49 -9.55
N GLY A 180 11.22 10.51 -9.88
CA GLY A 180 12.06 11.68 -9.71
C GLY A 180 13.54 11.33 -9.90
N HIS A 181 14.40 11.95 -9.10
CA HIS A 181 15.86 11.75 -9.17
C HIS A 181 16.46 11.56 -7.77
N LEU A 182 17.64 10.94 -7.72
CA LEU A 182 18.40 10.83 -6.48
C LEU A 182 19.41 11.97 -6.39
N GLU A 183 19.52 12.58 -5.22
CA GLU A 183 20.58 13.54 -4.91
C GLU A 183 21.26 13.22 -3.57
N PRO A 184 22.56 13.52 -3.41
CA PRO A 184 23.23 13.40 -2.13
C PRO A 184 22.61 14.31 -1.07
N ILE A 185 22.51 13.83 0.17
CA ILE A 185 22.11 14.67 1.29
C ILE A 185 23.36 15.37 1.83
N GLU A 186 23.36 16.71 1.81
CA GLU A 186 24.48 17.52 2.31
C GLU A 186 24.79 17.20 3.78
N GLY A 187 26.05 16.87 4.07
CA GLY A 187 26.49 16.44 5.40
C GLY A 187 25.94 15.07 5.84
N GLY A 188 25.25 14.34 4.97
CA GLY A 188 24.65 13.04 5.28
C GLY A 188 25.68 11.95 5.60
N ASP A 189 26.83 11.98 4.94
CA ASP A 189 27.87 10.96 5.14
C ASP A 189 28.78 11.22 6.34
N ASP A 190 28.74 12.44 6.90
CA ASP A 190 29.47 12.77 8.11
C ASP A 190 28.78 12.18 9.35
N ARG A 191 29.19 10.97 9.73
CA ARG A 191 28.67 10.26 10.91
C ARG A 191 28.93 10.96 12.24
N GLN A 192 29.85 11.93 12.29
CA GLN A 192 30.13 12.75 13.47
C GLN A 192 29.37 14.07 13.44
N GLY A 193 29.00 14.54 12.24
CA GLY A 193 28.16 15.70 12.01
C GLY A 193 26.72 15.50 12.45
N GLU A 194 26.00 16.61 12.61
CA GLU A 194 24.61 16.61 13.08
C GLU A 194 23.67 15.86 12.11
N VAL A 195 23.79 16.14 10.81
CA VAL A 195 22.93 15.54 9.78
C VAL A 195 23.21 14.03 9.65
N GLY A 196 24.45 13.64 9.39
CA GLY A 196 24.78 12.24 9.18
C GLY A 196 24.59 11.36 10.42
N SER A 197 24.87 11.85 11.62
CA SER A 197 24.58 11.10 12.86
C SER A 197 23.07 10.92 13.11
N ARG A 198 22.22 11.86 12.69
CA ARG A 198 20.75 11.74 12.77
C ARG A 198 20.23 10.76 11.71
N LEU A 199 20.66 10.88 10.46
CA LEU A 199 20.30 9.94 9.39
C LEU A 199 20.72 8.51 9.75
N ALA A 200 21.96 8.31 10.21
CA ALA A 200 22.44 7.00 10.65
C ALA A 200 21.57 6.37 11.74
N ARG A 201 21.18 7.14 12.77
CA ARG A 201 20.31 6.65 13.84
C ARG A 201 18.92 6.29 13.35
N CYS A 202 18.31 7.16 12.54
CA CYS A 202 16.99 6.90 11.97
C CYS A 202 17.01 5.68 11.04
N TYR A 203 17.96 5.63 10.11
CA TYR A 203 18.05 4.58 9.10
C TYR A 203 18.30 3.21 9.73
N VAL A 204 19.17 3.12 10.75
CA VAL A 204 19.42 1.86 11.48
C VAL A 204 18.23 1.44 12.35
N ALA A 205 17.35 2.37 12.75
CA ALA A 205 16.11 2.00 13.44
C ALA A 205 15.16 1.24 12.51
N THR A 206 15.12 1.61 11.22
CA THR A 206 14.38 0.88 10.17
C THR A 206 15.12 -0.37 9.70
N HIS A 207 16.46 -0.29 9.60
CA HIS A 207 17.35 -1.30 9.03
C HIS A 207 18.49 -1.66 9.99
N PRO A 208 18.26 -2.52 11.00
CA PRO A 208 19.26 -2.80 12.05
C PRO A 208 20.58 -3.40 11.56
N ASP A 209 20.54 -4.06 10.41
CA ASP A 209 21.68 -4.66 9.72
C ASP A 209 22.54 -3.61 9.00
N ALA A 210 21.95 -2.50 8.55
CA ALA A 210 22.64 -1.41 7.84
C ALA A 210 23.79 -0.77 8.62
N LYS A 211 23.84 -0.93 9.95
CA LYS A 211 24.92 -0.44 10.81
C LYS A 211 26.32 -0.87 10.36
N TYR A 212 26.43 -1.98 9.62
CA TYR A 212 27.71 -2.52 9.13
C TYR A 212 28.17 -1.92 7.79
N TRP A 213 27.31 -1.19 7.08
CA TRP A 213 27.63 -0.61 5.76
C TRP A 213 27.14 0.84 5.58
N LEU A 214 26.97 1.56 6.68
CA LEU A 214 26.81 3.02 6.66
C LEU A 214 28.03 3.72 6.04
N PRO A 215 27.90 5.00 5.62
CA PRO A 215 29.02 5.78 5.09
C PRO A 215 30.25 5.76 6.00
N GLY A 216 31.44 5.77 5.39
CA GLY A 216 32.72 5.60 6.08
C GLY A 216 33.12 4.14 6.34
N ASN A 217 32.38 3.16 5.81
CA ASN A 217 32.83 1.76 5.76
C ASN A 217 33.99 1.59 4.76
N HIS A 218 34.91 0.67 5.04
CA HIS A 218 36.13 0.43 4.26
C HIS A 218 35.98 -0.67 3.19
N VAL A 219 34.86 -1.41 3.19
CA VAL A 219 34.64 -2.54 2.25
C VAL A 219 33.87 -2.08 1.01
N HIS A 220 32.76 -1.38 1.21
CA HIS A 220 31.94 -0.81 0.14
C HIS A 220 31.61 0.64 0.48
N GLU A 221 31.70 1.49 -0.53
CA GLU A 221 31.33 2.89 -0.41
C GLU A 221 29.81 3.01 -0.45
N ALA A 222 29.25 3.68 0.54
CA ALA A 222 27.84 3.94 0.68
C ALA A 222 27.61 5.41 1.01
N HIS A 223 26.56 5.99 0.45
CA HIS A 223 26.19 7.39 0.64
C HIS A 223 24.72 7.52 1.03
N PHE A 224 24.41 8.46 1.92
CA PHE A 224 23.02 8.86 2.14
C PHE A 224 22.55 9.76 0.99
N VAL A 225 21.54 9.29 0.28
CA VAL A 225 20.87 10.04 -0.78
C VAL A 225 19.39 10.14 -0.48
N ARG A 226 18.73 11.12 -1.08
CA ARG A 226 17.28 11.23 -1.08
C ARG A 226 16.72 11.02 -2.47
N LEU A 227 15.52 10.47 -2.56
CA LEU A 227 14.70 10.56 -3.76
C LEU A 227 13.89 11.86 -3.69
N VAL A 228 14.26 12.85 -4.50
CA VAL A 228 13.43 14.04 -4.72
C VAL A 228 12.21 13.61 -5.53
N VAL A 229 11.05 13.59 -4.88
CA VAL A 229 9.79 13.16 -5.49
C VAL A 229 9.27 14.27 -6.40
N GLU A 230 9.08 13.95 -7.68
CA GLU A 230 8.55 14.87 -8.69
C GLU A 230 7.15 14.47 -9.17
N GLN A 231 6.84 13.16 -9.17
CA GLN A 231 5.54 12.64 -9.57
C GLN A 231 5.13 11.45 -8.69
N VAL A 232 3.84 11.32 -8.47
CA VAL A 232 3.26 10.25 -7.64
C VAL A 232 2.12 9.58 -8.39
N TYR A 233 2.18 8.25 -8.54
CA TYR A 233 1.10 7.44 -9.08
C TYR A 233 0.61 6.44 -8.05
N TRP A 234 -0.70 6.41 -7.81
CA TRP A 234 -1.33 5.63 -6.75
C TRP A 234 -2.34 4.61 -7.27
N VAL A 235 -2.39 3.46 -6.62
CA VAL A 235 -3.44 2.44 -6.77
C VAL A 235 -3.88 1.99 -5.38
N GLY A 236 -5.11 2.32 -4.98
CA GLY A 236 -5.61 2.03 -3.62
C GLY A 236 -5.98 0.57 -3.32
N GLY A 237 -6.12 -0.29 -4.34
CA GLY A 237 -6.54 -1.68 -4.17
C GLY A 237 -7.59 -2.12 -5.18
N PHE A 238 -8.31 -3.22 -4.90
CA PHE A 238 -9.47 -3.65 -5.68
C PHE A 238 -10.78 -3.20 -5.02
N GLY A 239 -11.85 -3.17 -5.81
CA GLY A 239 -13.18 -2.71 -5.41
C GLY A 239 -13.65 -1.52 -6.26
N ASP A 240 -14.88 -1.09 -6.02
CA ASP A 240 -15.52 0.05 -6.67
C ASP A 240 -15.18 1.40 -6.00
N ARG A 241 -14.32 1.40 -4.96
CA ARG A 241 -14.16 2.52 -4.01
C ARG A 241 -12.72 2.93 -3.70
N ALA A 242 -11.77 2.59 -4.56
CA ALA A 242 -10.38 3.01 -4.39
C ALA A 242 -10.02 4.15 -5.36
N PHE A 243 -9.27 5.15 -4.88
CA PHE A 243 -8.62 6.09 -5.78
C PHE A 243 -7.54 5.37 -6.59
N ILE A 244 -7.48 5.66 -7.89
CA ILE A 244 -6.42 5.24 -8.79
C ILE A 244 -6.09 6.42 -9.71
N GLY A 245 -4.82 6.81 -9.74
CA GLY A 245 -4.40 7.92 -10.58
C GLY A 245 -3.16 8.64 -10.06
N TRP A 246 -2.85 9.72 -10.76
CA TRP A 246 -1.77 10.64 -10.40
C TRP A 246 -2.20 11.51 -9.21
N ILE A 247 -1.29 11.66 -8.24
CA ILE A 247 -1.43 12.59 -7.12
C ILE A 247 -0.53 13.79 -7.41
N PRO A 248 -1.06 15.03 -7.36
CA PRO A 248 -0.23 16.23 -7.47
C PRO A 248 0.92 16.21 -6.45
N VAL A 249 2.14 16.55 -6.88
CA VAL A 249 3.32 16.47 -6.01
C VAL A 249 3.20 17.41 -4.80
N GLU A 250 2.48 18.52 -4.96
CA GLU A 250 2.21 19.46 -3.87
C GLU A 250 1.31 18.83 -2.81
N GLU A 251 0.34 17.99 -3.19
CA GLU A 251 -0.47 17.24 -2.23
C GLU A 251 0.39 16.26 -1.43
N TRP A 252 1.31 15.55 -2.10
CA TRP A 252 2.25 14.64 -1.45
C TRP A 252 3.17 15.34 -0.44
N GLN A 253 3.71 16.50 -0.83
CA GLN A 253 4.61 17.31 -0.02
C GLN A 253 3.89 18.00 1.14
N ASN A 254 2.61 18.34 0.98
CA ASN A 254 1.81 19.00 2.02
C ASN A 254 1.33 18.07 3.13
N VAL A 255 1.39 16.74 2.93
CA VAL A 255 1.00 15.79 3.99
C VAL A 255 1.93 15.94 5.19
N THR A 256 1.31 16.18 6.35
CA THR A 256 2.01 16.32 7.63
C THR A 256 2.26 14.97 8.30
N ARG A 257 3.21 14.96 9.23
CA ARG A 257 3.51 13.78 10.06
C ARG A 257 2.32 13.35 10.88
N GLU A 258 1.58 14.32 11.42
CA GLU A 258 0.41 14.09 12.25
C GLU A 258 -0.72 13.43 11.46
N GLU A 259 -0.92 13.81 10.20
CA GLU A 259 -1.94 13.20 9.32
C GLU A 259 -1.64 11.74 9.04
N TRP A 260 -0.44 11.42 8.53
CA TRP A 260 -0.13 10.04 8.19
C TRP A 260 0.00 9.15 9.43
N GLN A 261 0.40 9.68 10.59
CA GLN A 261 0.43 8.93 11.84
C GLN A 261 -0.98 8.58 12.34
N LYS A 262 -1.98 9.43 12.09
CA LYS A 262 -3.38 9.19 12.46
C LYS A 262 -4.08 8.21 11.52
N ALA A 263 -3.75 8.23 10.23
CA ALA A 263 -4.30 7.29 9.25
C ALA A 263 -4.03 5.83 9.64
N ARG A 264 -4.78 4.89 9.06
CA ARG A 264 -4.62 3.45 9.31
C ARG A 264 -4.63 2.71 7.99
N LEU A 265 -3.74 1.74 7.83
CA LEU A 265 -3.72 0.87 6.66
C LEU A 265 -4.44 -0.45 6.97
N PRO A 266 -5.05 -1.08 5.95
CA PRO A 266 -5.61 -2.41 6.08
C PRO A 266 -4.58 -3.39 6.65
N GLY A 267 -4.94 -4.11 7.71
CA GLY A 267 -4.09 -5.15 8.30
C GLY A 267 -2.97 -4.70 9.23
N GLU A 268 -2.97 -3.43 9.65
CA GLU A 268 -2.15 -3.01 10.79
C GLU A 268 -2.64 -3.58 12.13
N LYS A 269 -3.95 -3.78 12.27
CA LYS A 269 -4.55 -4.46 13.42
C LYS A 269 -5.02 -5.86 13.03
N LYS A 270 -4.95 -6.77 14.00
CA LYS A 270 -5.55 -8.11 13.85
C LYS A 270 -7.07 -8.00 13.68
N GLY A 271 -7.65 -8.94 12.95
CA GLY A 271 -9.11 -9.04 12.80
C GLY A 271 -9.73 -8.09 11.76
N TRP A 272 -8.92 -7.38 10.97
CA TRP A 272 -9.39 -6.58 9.85
C TRP A 272 -10.07 -7.46 8.77
N LYS A 273 -11.05 -6.89 8.06
CA LYS A 273 -11.69 -7.55 6.92
C LYS A 273 -11.27 -6.87 5.62
N GLU A 274 -10.96 -7.69 4.62
CA GLU A 274 -10.35 -7.24 3.37
C GLU A 274 -11.21 -6.26 2.55
N TRP A 275 -12.53 -6.27 2.76
CA TRP A 275 -13.49 -5.44 2.02
C TRP A 275 -14.19 -4.37 2.87
N SER A 276 -13.90 -4.29 4.17
CA SER A 276 -14.41 -3.23 5.07
C SER A 276 -13.30 -2.27 5.46
N VAL A 277 -12.27 -2.11 4.62
CA VAL A 277 -11.11 -1.24 4.89
C VAL A 277 -11.55 0.19 5.23
N TRP A 278 -12.70 0.62 4.69
CA TRP A 278 -13.30 1.93 4.90
C TRP A 278 -14.08 2.10 6.22
N GLU A 279 -14.47 1.00 6.88
CA GLU A 279 -15.15 1.06 8.21
C GLU A 279 -14.16 1.34 9.35
N ASP A 280 -12.85 1.09 9.11
CA ASP A 280 -11.77 1.20 10.09
C ASP A 280 -10.81 2.39 9.84
N LEU A 281 -11.09 3.20 8.81
CA LEU A 281 -10.34 4.41 8.40
C LEU A 281 -10.87 5.67 9.09
#